data_AF-A0A9X1KTP8-F1
#
_entry.id   AF-A0A9X1KTP8-F1
#
_cell.length_a   1.000
_cell.length_b   1.000
_cell.length_c   1.000
_cell.angle_alpha   90.00
_cell.angle_beta   90.00
_cell.angle_gamma   90.00
#
_symmetry.space_group_name_H-M   'P 1'
#
loop_
_entity.id
_entity.type
_entity.pdbx_description
1 polymer ?
#
loop_
_entity_poly.entity_id
_entity_poly.type
_entity_poly.pdbx_seq_one_letter_code
_entity_poly.pdbx_strand_id
1 'polypeptide(L)'
;MSKSKIEKYVLSPEELKEKMDYLKAEKKQFRVFYGFAKLTKKIVRKKELAVYYENGSLNSNDKYVQQKIHIVYVRNQTLEEMTDFNIGNRSFTKYGYFIDDKRWNGDIEKILEDNYTAEENHVSVKERNMIRDKLRNEYYSFYKVEKKLMGQQSLIFN
;
A
#
# COMPACT_ATOMS: atom_id res chain seq x y z
N MET A 1 -22.10 20.70 -16.85
CA MET A 1 -20.86 20.20 -17.48
C MET A 1 -20.74 18.72 -17.15
N SER A 2 -20.82 17.86 -18.16
CA SER A 2 -20.67 16.40 -18.02
C SER A 2 -19.22 16.08 -17.64
N LYS A 3 -19.00 15.41 -16.51
CA LYS A 3 -17.68 14.84 -16.19
C LYS A 3 -17.48 13.66 -17.13
N SER A 4 -16.65 13.79 -18.16
CA SER A 4 -16.21 12.63 -18.92
C SER A 4 -15.56 11.65 -17.95
N LYS A 5 -16.07 10.42 -17.89
CA LYS A 5 -15.37 9.33 -17.22
C LYS A 5 -14.06 9.15 -17.98
N ILE A 6 -12.94 9.44 -17.32
CA ILE A 6 -11.63 9.07 -17.84
C ILE A 6 -11.62 7.54 -17.82
N GLU A 7 -11.81 6.93 -18.98
CA GLU A 7 -11.70 5.48 -19.11
C GLU A 7 -10.23 5.11 -18.88
N LYS A 8 -10.00 4.16 -17.97
CA LYS A 8 -8.66 3.66 -17.68
C LYS A 8 -8.18 2.98 -18.96
N TYR A 9 -7.07 3.44 -19.54
CA TYR A 9 -6.46 2.79 -20.69
C TYR A 9 -6.04 1.38 -20.29
N VAL A 10 -6.59 0.37 -20.96
CA VAL A 10 -6.22 -1.04 -20.76
C VAL A 10 -5.38 -1.45 -21.95
N LEU A 11 -4.17 -1.97 -21.68
CA LEU A 11 -3.26 -2.45 -22.72
C LEU A 11 -3.91 -3.61 -23.48
N SER A 12 -3.71 -3.64 -24.80
CA SER A 12 -4.05 -4.83 -25.59
C SER A 12 -3.20 -6.04 -25.14
N PRO A 13 -3.64 -7.28 -25.41
CA PRO A 13 -2.82 -8.46 -25.14
C PRO A 13 -1.43 -8.40 -25.79
N GLU A 14 -1.31 -7.83 -26.99
CA GLU A 14 -0.05 -7.63 -27.70
C GLU A 14 0.84 -6.59 -27.02
N GLU A 15 0.30 -5.43 -26.64
CA GLU A 15 1.06 -4.39 -25.93
C GLU A 15 1.51 -4.85 -24.55
N LEU A 16 0.67 -5.61 -23.85
CA LEU A 16 1.02 -6.24 -22.58
C LEU A 16 2.22 -7.16 -22.78
N LYS A 17 2.16 -8.04 -23.79
CA LYS A 17 3.25 -8.97 -24.11
C LYS A 17 4.55 -8.24 -24.46
N GLU A 18 4.49 -7.17 -25.25
CA GLU A 18 5.67 -6.37 -25.58
C GLU A 18 6.31 -5.73 -24.34
N LYS A 19 5.50 -5.13 -23.46
CA LYS A 19 5.98 -4.60 -22.17
C LYS A 19 6.58 -5.70 -21.29
N MET A 20 5.99 -6.89 -21.27
CA MET A 20 6.51 -8.03 -20.51
C MET A 20 7.90 -8.44 -21.01
N ASP A 21 8.05 -8.55 -22.32
CA ASP A 21 9.30 -8.98 -22.94
C ASP A 21 10.40 -7.93 -22.69
N TYR A 22 10.05 -6.63 -22.74
CA TYR A 22 10.95 -5.55 -22.33
C TYR A 22 11.38 -5.66 -20.85
N LEU A 23 10.42 -5.79 -19.92
CA LEU A 23 10.74 -5.90 -18.48
C LEU A 23 11.63 -7.11 -18.18
N LYS A 24 11.38 -8.24 -18.85
CA LYS A 24 12.20 -9.46 -18.74
C LYS A 24 13.60 -9.26 -19.31
N ALA A 25 13.72 -8.68 -20.50
CA ALA A 25 15.00 -8.43 -21.16
C ALA A 25 15.88 -7.50 -20.32
N GLU A 26 15.29 -6.45 -19.76
CA GLU A 26 15.96 -5.48 -18.89
C GLU A 26 16.16 -5.99 -17.45
N LYS A 27 15.69 -7.20 -17.13
CA LYS A 27 15.69 -7.79 -15.78
C LYS A 27 15.12 -6.84 -14.72
N LYS A 28 14.10 -6.07 -15.10
CA LYS A 28 13.44 -5.11 -14.21
C LYS A 28 12.42 -5.83 -13.34
N GLN A 29 12.58 -5.69 -12.03
CA GLN A 29 11.65 -6.18 -11.04
C GLN A 29 11.34 -5.05 -10.07
N PHE A 30 10.07 -4.64 -10.02
CA PHE A 30 9.62 -3.60 -9.12
C PHE A 30 9.00 -4.18 -7.86
N ARG A 31 9.12 -3.45 -6.75
CA ARG A 31 8.60 -3.85 -5.44
C ARG A 31 7.39 -3.03 -5.03
N VAL A 32 6.66 -3.57 -4.06
CA VAL A 32 5.62 -2.87 -3.29
C VAL A 32 6.03 -2.90 -1.83
N PHE A 33 6.07 -1.73 -1.20
CA PHE A 33 6.43 -1.56 0.20
C PHE A 33 5.21 -1.17 1.01
N TYR A 34 4.91 -1.95 2.04
CA TYR A 34 3.84 -1.70 2.98
C TYR A 34 4.44 -1.22 4.30
N GLY A 35 3.87 -0.18 4.87
CA GLY A 35 4.29 0.25 6.20
C GLY A 35 3.58 1.48 6.72
N PHE A 36 4.03 1.93 7.87
CA PHE A 36 3.42 3.06 8.57
C PHE A 36 4.25 4.33 8.40
N ALA A 37 3.59 5.46 8.12
CA ALA A 37 4.28 6.72 7.94
C ALA A 37 5.00 7.15 9.23
N LYS A 38 6.29 7.49 9.09
CA LYS A 38 7.12 8.01 10.19
C LYS A 38 6.67 9.43 10.50
N LEU A 39 6.05 9.61 11.66
CA LEU A 39 5.60 10.93 12.09
C LEU A 39 6.79 11.85 12.30
N THR A 40 6.69 13.06 11.79
CA THR A 40 7.66 14.14 12.02
C THR A 40 6.92 15.39 12.42
N LYS A 41 7.50 16.19 13.32
CA LYS A 41 6.88 17.40 13.87
C LYS A 41 6.41 18.38 12.79
N LYS A 42 7.09 18.42 11.63
CA LYS A 42 6.85 19.41 10.57
C LYS A 42 6.22 18.86 9.29
N ILE A 43 6.50 17.61 8.89
CA ILE A 43 6.18 17.13 7.53
C ILE A 43 5.05 16.10 7.54
N VAL A 44 5.12 15.11 8.42
CA VAL A 44 4.17 13.99 8.48
C VAL A 44 3.49 14.01 9.84
N ARG A 45 2.29 14.59 9.89
CA ARG A 45 1.56 14.80 11.15
C ARG A 45 0.39 13.85 11.36
N LYS A 46 0.05 13.03 10.37
CA LYS A 46 -1.06 12.08 10.43
C LYS A 46 -0.51 10.65 10.42
N LYS A 47 -1.10 9.78 11.23
CA LYS A 47 -0.85 8.35 11.14
C LYS A 47 -1.42 7.85 9.82
N GLU A 48 -0.66 7.01 9.13
CA GLU A 48 -0.99 6.57 7.78
C GLU A 48 -0.43 5.16 7.56
N LEU A 49 -1.27 4.24 7.09
CA LEU A 49 -0.79 3.07 6.36
C LEU A 49 -0.46 3.53 4.94
N ALA A 50 0.80 3.39 4.54
CA ALA A 50 1.29 3.84 3.25
C ALA A 50 1.84 2.65 2.46
N VAL A 51 1.38 2.57 1.20
CA VAL A 51 1.78 1.55 0.23
C VAL A 51 2.54 2.26 -0.90
N TYR A 52 3.81 1.93 -1.08
CA TYR A 52 4.65 2.50 -2.14
C TYR A 52 4.87 1.45 -3.23
N TYR A 53 4.46 1.79 -4.45
CA TYR A 53 4.78 1.05 -5.66
C TYR A 53 6.02 1.66 -6.28
N GLU A 54 7.04 0.84 -6.48
CA GLU A 54 8.25 1.18 -7.21
C GLU A 54 7.98 1.26 -8.72
N ASN A 55 8.49 2.29 -9.38
CA ASN A 55 8.14 2.60 -10.76
C ASN A 55 9.37 2.83 -11.67
N GLY A 56 10.54 3.10 -11.10
CA GLY A 56 11.71 3.50 -11.89
C GLY A 56 13.01 2.93 -11.34
N SER A 57 13.59 1.95 -12.05
CA SER A 57 14.76 1.20 -11.57
C SER A 57 16.03 2.04 -11.47
N LEU A 58 16.21 3.08 -12.30
CA LEU A 58 17.43 3.89 -12.31
C LEU A 58 17.61 4.76 -11.04
N ASN A 59 16.50 5.15 -10.41
CA ASN A 59 16.48 6.05 -9.24
C ASN A 59 15.68 5.46 -8.06
N SER A 60 15.43 4.14 -8.10
CA SER A 60 14.89 3.39 -6.98
C SER A 60 15.87 3.46 -5.82
N ASN A 61 15.43 4.09 -4.74
CA ASN A 61 16.26 4.36 -3.60
C ASN A 61 15.57 3.86 -2.33
N ASP A 62 16.00 2.73 -1.81
CA ASP A 62 15.45 2.16 -0.58
C ASP A 62 15.55 3.14 0.59
N LYS A 63 16.61 3.97 0.63
CA LYS A 63 16.75 5.01 1.65
C LYS A 63 15.60 6.02 1.59
N TYR A 64 15.08 6.32 0.40
CA TYR A 64 13.93 7.21 0.25
C TYR A 64 12.70 6.62 0.95
N VAL A 65 12.34 5.36 0.65
CA VAL A 65 11.17 4.71 1.27
C VAL A 65 11.38 4.54 2.77
N GLN A 66 12.56 4.10 3.20
CA GLN A 66 12.93 3.94 4.61
C GLN A 66 12.87 5.26 5.39
N GLN A 67 13.13 6.41 4.77
CA GLN A 67 12.97 7.71 5.44
C GLN A 67 11.51 8.09 5.63
N LYS A 68 10.61 7.65 4.74
CA LYS A 68 9.18 8.03 4.76
C LYS A 68 8.35 7.12 5.65
N ILE A 69 8.61 5.80 5.61
CA ILE A 69 7.80 4.81 6.31
C ILE A 69 8.67 3.88 7.15
N HIS A 70 8.07 3.35 8.20
CA HIS A 70 8.51 2.12 8.84
C HIS A 70 8.01 0.96 8.00
N ILE A 71 8.92 0.35 7.23
CA ILE A 71 8.61 -0.74 6.31
C ILE A 71 8.31 -1.99 7.14
N VAL A 72 7.15 -2.59 6.89
CA VAL A 72 6.67 -3.80 7.58
C VAL A 72 6.72 -5.01 6.67
N TYR A 73 6.42 -4.82 5.39
CA TYR A 73 6.45 -5.89 4.41
C TYR A 73 6.84 -5.36 3.02
N VAL A 74 7.53 -6.20 2.26
CA VAL A 74 7.92 -5.93 0.88
C VAL A 74 7.60 -7.14 0.04
N ARG A 75 6.97 -6.92 -1.11
CA ARG A 75 6.76 -7.94 -2.14
C ARG A 75 7.21 -7.44 -3.50
N ASN A 76 7.29 -8.36 -4.46
CA ASN A 76 7.42 -7.99 -5.86
C ASN A 76 6.04 -7.58 -6.40
N GLN A 77 6.04 -6.64 -7.33
CA GLN A 77 4.86 -6.29 -8.10
C GLN A 77 4.44 -7.46 -8.99
N THR A 78 3.12 -7.58 -9.18
CA THR A 78 2.59 -8.41 -10.24
C THR A 78 2.94 -7.81 -11.58
N LEU A 79 2.78 -8.63 -12.60
CA LEU A 79 3.04 -8.19 -13.95
C LEU A 79 2.08 -7.08 -14.40
N GLU A 80 0.81 -7.18 -14.02
CA GLU A 80 -0.20 -6.15 -14.27
C GLU A 80 0.17 -4.82 -13.60
N GLU A 81 0.58 -4.86 -12.32
CA GLU A 81 1.02 -3.67 -11.58
C GLU A 81 2.22 -2.98 -12.25
N MET A 82 3.20 -3.76 -12.73
CA MET A 82 4.35 -3.24 -13.45
C MET A 82 3.95 -2.60 -14.80
N THR A 83 2.87 -3.06 -15.42
CA THR A 83 2.40 -2.58 -16.73
C THR A 83 1.53 -1.32 -16.65
N ASP A 84 0.88 -1.08 -15.50
CA ASP A 84 0.13 0.15 -15.18
C ASP A 84 1.06 1.39 -15.19
N PHE A 85 2.38 1.18 -15.08
CA PHE A 85 3.34 2.24 -15.26
C PHE A 85 3.59 2.55 -16.75
N ASN A 86 3.27 3.79 -17.13
CA ASN A 86 3.72 4.38 -18.38
C ASN A 86 4.96 5.22 -18.07
N ILE A 87 5.99 5.13 -18.91
CA ILE A 87 7.33 5.73 -18.77
C ILE A 87 7.22 7.12 -18.13
N GLY A 88 7.37 7.18 -16.80
CA GLY A 88 7.15 8.38 -16.01
C GLY A 88 8.41 8.74 -15.24
N ASN A 89 8.58 10.03 -14.93
CA ASN A 89 9.74 10.51 -14.17
C ASN A 89 9.67 10.21 -12.65
N ARG A 90 8.63 9.49 -12.19
CA ARG A 90 8.41 9.22 -10.75
C ARG A 90 9.00 7.87 -10.37
N SER A 91 9.95 7.85 -9.44
CA SER A 91 10.52 6.59 -8.92
C SER A 91 9.52 5.75 -8.11
N PHE A 92 8.52 6.40 -7.49
CA PHE A 92 7.50 5.72 -6.69
C PHE A 92 6.12 6.36 -6.84
N THR A 93 5.08 5.54 -6.75
CA THR A 93 3.69 5.94 -6.50
C THR A 93 3.31 5.58 -5.07
N LYS A 94 2.71 6.51 -4.32
CA LYS A 94 2.22 6.27 -2.96
C LYS A 94 0.69 6.21 -2.93
N TYR A 95 0.15 5.16 -2.32
CA TYR A 95 -1.24 5.10 -1.86
C TYR A 95 -1.26 5.17 -0.33
N GLY A 96 -2.13 6.02 0.21
CA GLY A 96 -2.16 6.34 1.63
C GLY A 96 -3.54 6.18 2.25
N TYR A 97 -3.60 5.49 3.40
CA TYR A 97 -4.78 5.33 4.22
C TYR A 97 -4.54 6.11 5.53
N PHE A 98 -5.08 7.33 5.62
CA PHE A 98 -4.93 8.16 6.81
C PHE A 98 -5.80 7.63 7.94
N ILE A 99 -5.17 7.19 9.01
CA ILE A 99 -5.83 6.36 10.02
C ILE A 99 -6.95 7.10 10.76
N ASP A 100 -6.74 8.40 10.99
CA ASP A 100 -7.67 9.25 11.71
C ASP A 100 -8.72 9.92 10.78
N ASP A 101 -8.75 9.57 9.49
CA ASP A 101 -9.78 10.11 8.59
C ASP A 101 -11.17 9.55 8.94
N LYS A 102 -12.21 10.35 8.70
CA LYS A 102 -13.61 10.04 9.08
C LYS A 102 -14.09 8.67 8.61
N ARG A 103 -13.57 8.16 7.49
CA ARG A 103 -13.90 6.83 6.93
C ARG A 103 -13.56 5.71 7.91
N TRP A 104 -12.45 5.82 8.63
CA TRP A 104 -11.92 4.78 9.51
C TRP A 104 -11.98 5.15 10.98
N ASN A 105 -11.96 6.45 11.30
CA ASN A 105 -12.09 6.97 12.65
C ASN A 105 -11.13 6.31 13.65
N GLY A 106 -9.87 6.12 13.24
CA GLY A 106 -8.84 5.49 14.07
C GLY A 106 -8.90 3.96 14.14
N ASP A 107 -9.85 3.31 13.46
CA ASP A 107 -10.00 1.86 13.45
C ASP A 107 -9.04 1.21 12.45
N ILE A 108 -7.96 0.62 12.98
CA ILE A 108 -6.95 -0.05 12.17
C ILE A 108 -7.51 -1.26 11.42
N GLU A 109 -8.46 -2.01 11.98
CA GLU A 109 -8.99 -3.21 11.32
C GLU A 109 -9.74 -2.86 10.03
N LYS A 110 -10.48 -1.75 10.02
CA LYS A 110 -11.17 -1.27 8.80
C LYS A 110 -10.19 -0.86 7.71
N ILE A 111 -9.06 -0.28 8.07
CA ILE A 111 -8.01 0.12 7.11
C ILE A 111 -7.34 -1.11 6.52
N LEU A 112 -7.03 -2.07 7.38
CA LEU A 112 -6.44 -3.34 7.01
C LEU A 112 -7.38 -4.13 6.10
N GLU A 113 -8.69 -4.10 6.37
CA GLU A 113 -9.69 -4.73 5.50
C GLU A 113 -9.80 -4.00 4.14
N ASP A 114 -9.85 -2.67 4.14
CA ASP A 114 -9.86 -1.89 2.89
C ASP A 114 -8.61 -2.18 2.03
N ASN A 115 -7.43 -2.27 2.63
CA ASN A 115 -6.22 -2.67 1.92
C ASN A 115 -6.29 -4.13 1.44
N TYR A 116 -6.78 -5.03 2.27
CA TYR A 116 -6.96 -6.45 1.91
C TYR A 116 -7.88 -6.62 0.69
N THR A 117 -9.00 -5.88 0.63
CA THR A 117 -9.92 -5.90 -0.52
C THR A 117 -9.29 -5.25 -1.75
N ALA A 118 -8.60 -4.11 -1.60
CA ALA A 118 -7.97 -3.41 -2.73
C ALA A 118 -6.94 -4.26 -3.50
N GLU A 119 -6.30 -5.21 -2.81
CA GLU A 119 -5.25 -6.07 -3.38
C GLU A 119 -5.80 -7.38 -3.99
N GLU A 120 -7.11 -7.61 -3.98
CA GLU A 120 -7.68 -8.95 -4.26
C GLU A 120 -7.38 -9.50 -5.66
N ASN A 121 -7.26 -8.61 -6.65
CA ASN A 121 -6.99 -8.97 -8.04
C ASN A 121 -5.51 -9.21 -8.32
N HIS A 122 -4.61 -8.75 -7.45
CA HIS A 122 -3.18 -8.80 -7.69
C HIS A 122 -2.44 -9.71 -6.69
N VAL A 123 -2.97 -9.89 -5.48
CA VAL A 123 -2.27 -10.61 -4.41
C VAL A 123 -3.09 -11.79 -3.92
N SER A 124 -2.43 -12.96 -3.83
CA SER A 124 -3.06 -14.18 -3.33
C SER A 124 -3.64 -13.99 -1.93
N VAL A 125 -4.74 -14.68 -1.62
CA VAL A 125 -5.37 -14.66 -0.28
C VAL A 125 -4.36 -14.94 0.83
N LYS A 126 -3.45 -15.91 0.62
CA LYS A 126 -2.41 -16.28 1.59
C LYS A 126 -1.47 -15.11 1.87
N GLU A 127 -0.98 -14.44 0.84
CA GLU A 127 -0.07 -13.31 1.00
C GLU A 127 -0.79 -12.08 1.57
N ARG A 128 -2.03 -11.81 1.16
CA ARG A 128 -2.84 -10.73 1.74
C ARG A 128 -3.09 -10.92 3.24
N ASN A 129 -3.39 -12.14 3.68
CA ASN A 129 -3.51 -12.46 5.10
C ASN A 129 -2.20 -12.19 5.86
N MET A 130 -1.07 -12.62 5.29
CA MET A 130 0.24 -12.37 5.88
C MET A 130 0.58 -10.87 5.98
N ILE A 131 0.29 -10.09 4.93
CA ILE A 131 0.46 -8.63 4.93
C ILE A 131 -0.39 -8.02 6.05
N ARG A 132 -1.67 -8.37 6.08
CA ARG A 132 -2.64 -7.87 7.06
C ARG A 132 -2.18 -8.14 8.50
N ASP A 133 -1.75 -9.38 8.78
CA ASP A 133 -1.33 -9.78 10.13
C ASP A 133 -0.05 -9.07 10.56
N LYS A 134 0.93 -8.93 9.66
CA LYS A 134 2.16 -8.19 9.94
C LYS A 134 1.88 -6.71 10.23
N LEU A 135 1.05 -6.06 9.40
CA LEU A 135 0.68 -4.67 9.60
C LEU A 135 -0.11 -4.47 10.90
N ARG A 136 -1.05 -5.36 11.22
CA ARG A 136 -1.81 -5.33 12.48
C ARG A 136 -0.88 -5.38 13.69
N ASN A 137 0.04 -6.33 13.70
CA ASN A 137 0.95 -6.54 14.82
C ASN A 137 1.89 -5.34 15.01
N GLU A 138 2.34 -4.74 13.90
CA GLU A 138 3.28 -3.63 13.94
C GLU A 138 2.64 -2.27 14.29
N TYR A 139 1.35 -2.09 14.00
CA TYR A 139 0.65 -0.81 14.21
C TYR A 139 0.79 -0.28 15.65
N TYR A 140 0.50 -1.15 16.63
CA TYR A 140 0.46 -0.77 18.04
C TYR A 140 1.85 -0.47 18.60
N SER A 141 2.85 -1.30 18.27
CA SER A 141 4.23 -1.10 18.71
C SER A 141 4.83 0.16 18.10
N PHE A 142 4.60 0.38 16.79
CA PHE A 142 5.20 1.49 16.06
C PHE A 142 4.63 2.85 16.47
N TYR A 143 3.29 2.99 16.52
CA TYR A 143 2.66 4.25 16.92
C TYR A 143 2.48 4.40 18.43
N LYS A 144 2.89 3.40 19.22
CA LYS A 144 2.72 3.38 20.69
C LYS A 144 1.28 3.64 21.11
N VAL A 145 0.34 3.03 20.39
CA VAL A 145 -1.09 3.12 20.69
C VAL A 145 -1.48 1.91 21.51
N GLU A 146 -2.26 2.12 22.56
CA GLU A 146 -2.79 1.01 23.34
C GLU A 146 -3.68 0.12 22.48
N LYS A 147 -3.43 -1.18 22.55
CA LYS A 147 -4.33 -2.15 21.94
C LYS A 147 -5.61 -2.15 22.75
N LYS A 148 -6.66 -1.53 22.20
CA LYS A 148 -7.98 -1.61 22.80
C LYS A 148 -8.40 -3.07 22.79
N LEU A 149 -8.35 -3.71 23.96
CA LEU A 149 -8.95 -5.01 24.16
C LEU A 149 -10.43 -4.85 23.80
N MET A 150 -10.93 -5.58 22.80
CA MET A 150 -12.37 -5.68 22.61
C MET A 150 -12.92 -6.36 23.85
N GLY A 151 -13.35 -5.55 24.83
CA GLY A 151 -13.92 -6.06 26.06
C GLY A 151 -15.15 -6.90 25.73
N GLN A 152 -15.24 -8.08 26.33
CA GLN A 152 -16.54 -8.69 26.60
C GLN A 152 -17.44 -7.59 27.16
N GLN A 153 -18.57 -7.34 26.51
CA GLN A 153 -19.58 -6.45 27.04
C GLN A 153 -20.03 -7.03 28.39
N SER A 154 -19.53 -6.48 29.50
CA SER A 154 -20.17 -6.68 30.79
C SER A 154 -21.48 -5.88 30.75
N LEU A 155 -22.56 -6.58 30.42
CA LEU A 155 -23.93 -6.13 30.67
C LEU A 155 -24.09 -5.94 32.17
N ILE A 156 -23.79 -4.76 32.68
CA ILE A 156 -24.20 -4.35 34.03
C ILE A 156 -25.56 -3.68 33.85
N PHE A 157 -26.62 -4.47 34.04
CA PHE A 157 -27.94 -3.92 34.30
C PHE A 157 -27.97 -3.48 35.77
N ASN A 158 -28.12 -2.18 36.01
CA ASN A 158 -28.52 -1.64 37.31
C ASN A 158 -30.04 -1.49 37.35
#